data_AF-A0A970Q7M4-F1
#
_entry.id   AF-A0A970Q7M4-F1
#
_cell.length_a   1.000
_cell.length_b   1.000
_cell.length_c   1.000
_cell.angle_alpha   90.00
_cell.angle_beta   90.00
_cell.angle_gamma   90.00
#
_symmetry.space_group_name_H-M   'P 1'
#
loop_
_entity.id
_entity.type
_entity.pdbx_description
1 polymer ?
#
loop_
_entity_poly.entity_id
_entity_poly.type
_entity_poly.pdbx_seq_one_letter_code
_entity_poly.pdbx_strand_id
1 'polypeptide(L)'
;MAITNHERVGKALELLREGLVPYIERECQTVFGKYWVTKVSAEWPRDLDWPEDAELPNLDAALLLRIMWEKWNEVFRKTLGFAERSLVSELRDVRNKWAHQTPFSTDDAYRALDSVSRLLMAVSAPQVDELEKMKTELLRLRFDEQVRSEKRKTAGTAIESATASGLKPWREVVTPHPDVAAGLYQQAEFAADLWQVHLGEGSDEYRDPVEFFRRTHLTASLKAILIGGIRRLGGRGGDPVVQLQTNFGGGKTHSMLALYHLFSGVRPSELADMEAVMKEAFVGAETPRLPTVRRVVLVGNRISPGNPVTKDDGTVVRTLWGELAWQLGGRKAYARIAADDEKATSPGDVLRELIVEYGPCLILIDEWVAYARQLHDEDVLAGGSFETQFTFAQLLTESAK
;
A
#
# COMPACT_ATOMS: atom_id res chain seq x y z
N MET A 1 -16.35 6.10 -9.71
CA MET A 1 -16.39 4.82 -10.44
C MET A 1 -15.11 4.71 -11.26
N ALA A 2 -14.52 3.52 -11.38
CA ALA A 2 -13.33 3.34 -12.21
C ALA A 2 -13.72 3.45 -13.69
N ILE A 3 -13.06 4.33 -14.44
CA ILE A 3 -13.25 4.47 -15.89
C ILE A 3 -12.88 3.14 -16.57
N THR A 4 -13.71 2.71 -17.52
CA THR A 4 -13.50 1.51 -18.35
C THR A 4 -12.53 1.80 -19.50
N ASN A 5 -11.93 0.75 -20.09
CA ASN A 5 -11.05 0.92 -21.25
C ASN A 5 -11.77 1.49 -22.47
N HIS A 6 -13.06 1.15 -22.66
CA HIS A 6 -13.88 1.71 -23.73
C HIS A 6 -14.09 3.22 -23.54
N GLU A 7 -14.36 3.67 -22.31
CA GLU A 7 -14.46 5.10 -21.96
C GLU A 7 -13.13 5.84 -22.14
N ARG A 8 -11.99 5.22 -21.78
CA ARG A 8 -10.65 5.83 -22.03
C ARG A 8 -10.41 6.07 -23.51
N VAL A 9 -10.74 5.09 -24.36
CA VAL A 9 -10.60 5.22 -25.82
C VAL A 9 -11.56 6.27 -26.35
N GLY A 10 -12.79 6.35 -25.84
CA GLY A 10 -13.75 7.40 -26.20
C GLY A 10 -13.20 8.79 -25.92
N LYS A 11 -12.70 9.02 -24.70
CA LYS A 11 -12.06 10.28 -24.32
C LYS A 11 -10.84 10.60 -25.19
N ALA A 12 -10.04 9.60 -25.55
CA ALA A 12 -8.91 9.80 -26.47
C ALA A 12 -9.36 10.21 -27.88
N LEU A 13 -10.48 9.69 -28.39
CA LEU A 13 -11.07 10.08 -29.67
C LEU A 13 -11.66 11.50 -29.63
N GLU A 14 -12.16 11.95 -28.50
CA GLU A 14 -12.60 13.34 -28.29
C GLU A 14 -11.40 14.30 -28.34
N LEU A 15 -10.32 13.98 -27.62
CA LEU A 15 -9.07 14.75 -27.67
C LEU A 15 -8.45 14.74 -29.08
N LEU A 16 -8.54 13.62 -29.80
CA LEU A 16 -8.14 13.52 -31.20
C LEU A 16 -8.93 14.50 -32.07
N ARG A 17 -10.26 14.54 -31.91
CA ARG A 17 -11.13 15.47 -32.64
C ARG A 17 -10.68 16.91 -32.39
N GLU A 18 -10.56 17.30 -31.12
CA GLU A 18 -10.19 18.67 -30.74
C GLU A 18 -8.82 19.09 -31.26
N GLY A 19 -7.84 18.18 -31.23
CA GLY A 19 -6.50 18.47 -31.74
C GLY A 19 -6.40 18.50 -33.27
N LEU A 20 -7.21 17.71 -33.98
CA LEU A 20 -7.17 17.62 -35.45
C LEU A 20 -7.97 18.71 -36.16
N VAL A 21 -9.07 19.22 -35.59
CA VAL A 21 -9.94 20.20 -36.26
C VAL A 21 -9.16 21.45 -36.73
N PRO A 22 -8.40 22.17 -35.90
CA PRO A 22 -7.71 23.39 -36.33
C PRO A 22 -6.64 23.12 -37.39
N TYR A 23 -5.99 21.95 -37.30
CA TYR A 23 -4.98 21.52 -38.26
C TYR A 23 -5.59 21.21 -39.63
N ILE A 24 -6.63 20.38 -39.66
CA ILE A 24 -7.32 19.99 -40.90
C ILE A 24 -7.93 21.21 -41.58
N GLU A 25 -8.58 22.09 -40.82
CA GLU A 25 -9.14 23.33 -41.34
C GLU A 25 -8.06 24.17 -42.04
N ARG A 26 -6.93 24.43 -41.36
CA ARG A 26 -5.83 25.24 -41.92
C ARG A 26 -5.27 24.63 -43.20
N GLU A 27 -4.94 23.34 -43.20
CA GLU A 27 -4.33 22.67 -44.36
C GLU A 27 -5.31 22.58 -45.54
N CYS A 28 -6.58 22.25 -45.27
CA CYS A 28 -7.60 22.17 -46.31
C CYS A 28 -7.99 23.55 -46.85
N GLN A 29 -8.08 24.60 -46.02
CA GLN A 29 -8.27 25.98 -46.50
C GLN A 29 -7.11 26.44 -47.38
N THR A 30 -5.88 26.08 -47.03
CA THR A 30 -4.69 26.43 -47.83
C THR A 30 -4.75 25.83 -49.23
N VAL A 31 -5.30 24.62 -49.39
CA VAL A 31 -5.37 23.93 -50.69
C VAL A 31 -6.67 24.24 -51.46
N PHE A 32 -7.81 24.31 -50.78
CA PHE A 32 -9.14 24.38 -51.40
C PHE A 32 -9.89 25.70 -51.17
N GLY A 33 -9.32 26.62 -50.38
CA GLY A 33 -9.90 27.93 -50.07
C GLY A 33 -11.15 27.86 -49.17
N LYS A 34 -11.99 28.90 -49.26
CA LYS A 34 -13.17 29.08 -48.37
C LYS A 34 -14.18 27.93 -48.41
N TYR A 35 -14.27 27.18 -49.51
CA TYR A 35 -15.22 26.08 -49.69
C TYR A 35 -14.59 24.70 -49.47
N TRP A 36 -13.53 24.62 -48.64
CA TRP A 36 -12.80 23.38 -48.43
C TRP A 36 -13.69 22.24 -47.93
N VAL A 37 -14.65 22.51 -47.04
CA VAL A 37 -15.59 21.50 -46.51
C VAL A 37 -16.34 20.83 -47.65
N THR A 38 -16.96 21.61 -48.54
CA THR A 38 -17.69 21.09 -49.71
C THR A 38 -16.79 20.30 -50.65
N LYS A 39 -15.51 20.65 -50.76
CA LYS A 39 -14.54 19.96 -51.62
C LYS A 39 -14.07 18.64 -51.03
N VAL A 40 -13.84 18.57 -49.71
CA VAL A 40 -13.41 17.32 -49.05
C VAL A 40 -14.57 16.36 -48.83
N SER A 41 -15.81 16.85 -48.74
CA SER A 41 -17.02 16.03 -48.51
C SER A 41 -17.85 15.77 -49.77
N ALA A 42 -17.33 16.06 -50.97
CA ALA A 42 -18.12 16.01 -52.21
C ALA A 42 -18.75 14.64 -52.49
N GLU A 43 -18.10 13.56 -52.04
CA GLU A 43 -18.55 12.18 -52.23
C GLU A 43 -19.50 11.70 -51.12
N TRP A 44 -19.62 12.45 -50.02
CA TRP A 44 -20.41 12.09 -48.84
C TRP A 44 -21.13 13.28 -48.19
N PRO A 45 -21.79 14.17 -48.94
CA PRO A 45 -22.39 15.39 -48.38
C PRO A 45 -23.52 15.12 -47.38
N ARG A 46 -24.11 13.93 -47.39
CA ARG A 46 -25.19 13.52 -46.48
C ARG A 46 -24.73 13.09 -45.10
N ASP A 47 -23.43 12.86 -44.93
CA ASP A 47 -22.85 12.44 -43.64
C ASP A 47 -22.47 13.66 -42.77
N LEU A 48 -22.67 14.89 -43.28
CA LEU A 48 -22.41 16.13 -42.56
C LEU A 48 -23.66 16.59 -41.79
N ASP A 49 -23.46 16.83 -40.50
CA ASP A 49 -24.45 17.49 -39.64
C ASP A 49 -24.04 18.94 -39.41
N TRP A 50 -24.98 19.87 -39.61
CA TRP A 50 -24.74 21.32 -39.52
C TRP A 50 -25.52 21.88 -38.33
N PRO A 51 -24.83 22.23 -37.23
CA PRO A 51 -25.47 22.91 -36.12
C PRO A 51 -26.04 24.28 -36.53
N GLU A 52 -27.13 24.72 -35.88
CA GLU A 52 -27.66 26.08 -36.06
C GLU A 52 -26.55 27.11 -35.74
N ASP A 53 -26.36 28.07 -36.65
CA ASP A 53 -25.39 29.18 -36.56
C ASP A 53 -23.89 28.80 -36.54
N ALA A 54 -23.50 27.60 -36.97
CA ALA A 54 -22.09 27.19 -37.05
C ALA A 54 -21.45 27.42 -38.43
N GLU A 55 -20.21 27.93 -38.46
CA GLU A 55 -19.41 28.09 -39.71
C GLU A 55 -18.86 26.76 -40.25
N LEU A 56 -18.76 25.74 -39.39
CA LEU A 56 -18.27 24.40 -39.73
C LEU A 56 -19.31 23.34 -39.32
N PRO A 57 -19.44 22.25 -40.09
CA PRO A 57 -20.25 21.11 -39.68
C PRO A 57 -19.63 20.41 -38.46
N ASN A 58 -20.42 19.60 -37.77
CA ASN A 58 -19.93 18.76 -36.67
C ASN A 58 -19.03 17.64 -37.23
N LEU A 59 -17.72 17.89 -37.22
CA LEU A 59 -16.72 16.93 -37.66
C LEU A 59 -16.29 16.05 -36.48
N ASP A 60 -16.88 14.86 -36.39
CA ASP A 60 -16.46 13.86 -35.41
C ASP A 60 -15.10 13.22 -35.79
N ALA A 61 -14.56 12.38 -34.89
CA ALA A 61 -13.28 11.72 -35.13
C ALA A 61 -13.27 10.85 -36.40
N ALA A 62 -14.39 10.23 -36.82
CA ALA A 62 -14.40 9.47 -38.08
C ALA A 62 -14.32 10.36 -39.29
N LEU A 63 -15.09 11.44 -39.32
CA LEU A 63 -15.10 12.36 -40.45
C LEU A 63 -13.72 13.01 -40.61
N LEU A 64 -13.07 13.41 -39.52
CA LEU A 64 -11.71 13.95 -39.55
C LEU A 64 -10.70 12.92 -40.08
N LEU A 65 -10.73 11.69 -39.56
CA LEU A 65 -9.84 10.62 -40.03
C LEU A 65 -10.12 10.21 -41.49
N ARG A 66 -11.38 10.28 -41.93
CA ARG A 66 -11.79 10.05 -43.32
C ARG A 66 -11.24 11.14 -44.25
N ILE A 67 -11.39 12.41 -43.86
CA ILE A 67 -10.81 13.54 -44.61
C ILE A 67 -9.29 13.37 -44.74
N MET A 68 -8.61 13.06 -43.63
CA MET A 68 -7.16 12.81 -43.65
C MET A 68 -6.78 11.67 -44.59
N TRP A 69 -7.56 10.59 -44.61
CA TRP A 69 -7.31 9.44 -45.45
C TRP A 69 -7.53 9.72 -46.94
N GLU A 70 -8.70 10.26 -47.30
CA GLU A 70 -9.10 10.50 -48.69
C GLU A 70 -8.25 11.62 -49.32
N LYS A 71 -7.92 12.66 -48.55
CA LYS A 71 -7.15 13.82 -49.02
C LYS A 71 -5.67 13.76 -48.64
N TRP A 72 -5.15 12.58 -48.32
CA TRP A 72 -3.75 12.40 -47.92
C TRP A 72 -2.78 12.96 -48.95
N ASN A 73 -2.90 12.53 -50.22
CA ASN A 73 -1.95 12.92 -51.27
C ASN A 73 -2.09 14.39 -51.69
N GLU A 74 -3.30 14.93 -51.62
CA GLU A 74 -3.63 16.30 -52.06
C GLU A 74 -3.23 17.36 -51.02
N VAL A 75 -3.44 17.03 -49.74
CA VAL A 75 -3.30 17.97 -48.61
C VAL A 75 -2.18 17.52 -47.66
N PHE A 76 -2.35 16.40 -46.97
CA PHE A 76 -1.57 16.08 -45.76
C PHE A 76 -0.16 15.54 -46.00
N ARG A 77 0.15 15.00 -47.19
CA ARG A 77 1.49 14.50 -47.55
C ARG A 77 2.55 15.61 -47.60
N LYS A 78 2.13 16.88 -47.64
CA LYS A 78 3.03 18.05 -47.66
C LYS A 78 3.68 18.30 -46.29
N THR A 79 3.01 17.91 -45.22
CA THR A 79 3.38 18.22 -43.84
C THR A 79 3.56 16.96 -42.98
N LEU A 80 2.94 15.84 -43.35
CA LEU A 80 3.01 14.56 -42.64
C LEU A 80 3.59 13.45 -43.53
N GLY A 81 4.25 12.48 -42.90
CA GLY A 81 4.95 11.37 -43.55
C GLY A 81 4.17 10.06 -43.59
N PHE A 82 4.83 9.00 -44.07
CA PHE A 82 4.22 7.67 -44.16
C PHE A 82 3.86 7.06 -42.79
N ALA A 83 4.59 7.43 -41.73
CA ALA A 83 4.32 6.97 -40.38
C ALA A 83 2.96 7.48 -39.89
N GLU A 84 2.67 8.76 -40.08
CA GLU A 84 1.42 9.39 -39.68
C GLU A 84 0.25 8.85 -40.50
N ARG A 85 0.47 8.54 -41.79
CA ARG A 85 -0.55 7.89 -42.62
C ARG A 85 -0.97 6.54 -42.06
N SER A 86 0.00 5.75 -41.59
CA SER A 86 -0.27 4.46 -40.94
C SER A 86 -1.05 4.65 -39.64
N LEU A 87 -0.72 5.68 -38.85
CA LEU A 87 -1.50 6.03 -37.64
C LEU A 87 -2.94 6.41 -37.98
N VAL A 88 -3.17 7.20 -39.03
CA VAL A 88 -4.54 7.52 -39.50
C VAL A 88 -5.30 6.25 -39.88
N SER A 89 -4.66 5.30 -40.57
CA SER A 89 -5.29 4.01 -40.90
C SER A 89 -5.70 3.25 -39.63
N GLU A 90 -4.78 3.11 -38.68
CA GLU A 90 -5.02 2.39 -37.44
C GLU A 90 -6.11 3.07 -36.59
N LEU A 91 -6.10 4.39 -36.49
CA LEU A 91 -7.10 5.14 -35.73
C LEU A 91 -8.51 5.04 -36.32
N ARG A 92 -8.64 4.85 -37.64
CA ARG A 92 -9.93 4.53 -38.26
C ARG A 92 -10.46 3.18 -37.77
N ASP A 93 -9.60 2.17 -37.70
CA ASP A 93 -9.97 0.86 -37.18
C ASP A 93 -10.31 0.91 -35.68
N VAL A 94 -9.53 1.66 -34.88
CA VAL A 94 -9.80 1.89 -33.46
C VAL A 94 -11.14 2.59 -33.25
N ARG A 95 -11.42 3.67 -33.98
CA ARG A 95 -12.70 4.40 -33.90
C ARG A 95 -13.86 3.47 -34.27
N ASN A 96 -13.72 2.68 -35.34
CA ASN A 96 -14.75 1.74 -35.75
C ASN A 96 -15.04 0.69 -34.67
N LYS A 97 -14.00 0.08 -34.08
CA LYS A 97 -14.15 -0.86 -32.95
C LYS A 97 -14.86 -0.20 -31.76
N TRP A 98 -14.50 1.05 -31.44
CA TRP A 98 -15.12 1.82 -30.37
C TRP A 98 -16.60 2.09 -30.63
N ALA A 99 -16.96 2.52 -31.85
CA ALA A 99 -18.35 2.76 -32.25
C ALA A 99 -19.21 1.49 -32.21
N HIS A 100 -18.63 0.33 -32.54
CA HIS A 100 -19.30 -0.98 -32.43
C HIS A 100 -19.30 -1.57 -31.00
N GLN A 101 -18.93 -0.78 -29.98
CA GLN A 101 -18.86 -1.22 -28.57
C GLN A 101 -18.00 -2.48 -28.36
N THR A 102 -16.98 -2.67 -29.22
CA THR A 102 -16.05 -3.80 -29.07
C THR A 102 -15.24 -3.60 -27.79
N PRO A 103 -15.07 -4.63 -26.94
CA PRO A 103 -14.26 -4.51 -25.74
C PRO A 103 -12.79 -4.29 -26.08
N PHE A 104 -12.13 -3.39 -25.34
CA PHE A 104 -10.71 -3.13 -25.46
C PHE A 104 -9.93 -3.76 -24.31
N SER A 105 -8.92 -4.57 -24.64
CA SER A 105 -7.92 -4.98 -23.66
C SER A 105 -7.13 -3.75 -23.19
N THR A 106 -6.42 -3.88 -22.06
CA THR A 106 -5.56 -2.80 -21.55
C THR A 106 -4.44 -2.45 -22.53
N ASP A 107 -3.92 -3.44 -23.26
CA ASP A 107 -2.90 -3.24 -24.30
C ASP A 107 -3.49 -2.53 -25.53
N ASP A 108 -4.69 -2.91 -25.98
CA ASP A 108 -5.36 -2.26 -27.11
C ASP A 108 -5.74 -0.82 -26.79
N ALA A 109 -6.23 -0.57 -25.56
CA ALA A 109 -6.54 0.78 -25.09
C ALA A 109 -5.27 1.64 -25.02
N TYR A 110 -4.17 1.11 -24.48
CA TYR A 110 -2.90 1.82 -24.46
C TYR A 110 -2.40 2.13 -25.88
N ARG A 111 -2.46 1.15 -26.80
CA ARG A 111 -2.07 1.33 -28.20
C ARG A 111 -2.90 2.41 -28.88
N ALA A 112 -4.21 2.42 -28.66
CA ALA A 112 -5.10 3.47 -29.16
C ALA A 112 -4.69 4.86 -28.66
N LEU A 113 -4.49 5.02 -27.35
CA LEU A 113 -4.05 6.28 -26.74
C LEU A 113 -2.68 6.74 -27.28
N ASP A 114 -1.74 5.81 -27.47
CA ASP A 114 -0.41 6.09 -28.03
C ASP A 114 -0.49 6.53 -29.51
N SER A 115 -1.32 5.86 -30.32
CA SER A 115 -1.56 6.23 -31.71
C SER A 115 -2.19 7.62 -31.85
N VAL A 116 -3.15 7.96 -30.98
CA VAL A 116 -3.72 9.31 -30.92
C VAL A 116 -2.64 10.33 -30.54
N SER A 117 -1.91 10.07 -29.46
CA SER A 117 -0.86 10.95 -28.94
C SER A 117 0.22 11.25 -29.99
N ARG A 118 0.71 10.24 -30.72
CA ARG A 118 1.70 10.42 -31.79
C ARG A 118 1.18 11.24 -32.96
N LEU A 119 -0.07 11.01 -33.37
CA LEU A 119 -0.66 11.79 -34.47
C LEU A 119 -0.87 13.25 -34.06
N LEU A 120 -1.35 13.50 -32.84
CA LEU A 120 -1.53 14.84 -32.30
C LEU A 120 -0.19 15.57 -32.09
N MET A 121 0.85 14.85 -31.69
CA MET A 121 2.21 15.39 -31.58
C MET A 121 2.75 15.82 -32.95
N ALA A 122 2.51 15.03 -34.01
CA ALA A 122 2.93 15.37 -35.37
C ALA A 122 2.28 16.67 -35.90
N VAL A 123 1.11 17.03 -35.39
CA VAL A 123 0.42 18.29 -35.72
C VAL A 123 0.59 19.39 -34.66
N SER A 124 1.43 19.15 -33.64
CA SER A 124 1.71 20.08 -32.53
C SER A 124 0.46 20.48 -31.73
N ALA A 125 -0.48 19.55 -31.54
CA ALA A 125 -1.70 19.78 -30.79
C ALA A 125 -1.46 19.69 -29.25
N PRO A 126 -1.97 20.64 -28.44
CA PRO A 126 -1.72 20.66 -26.99
C PRO A 126 -2.41 19.52 -26.21
N GLN A 127 -3.43 18.88 -26.79
CA GLN A 127 -4.15 17.76 -26.19
C GLN A 127 -3.26 16.53 -25.91
N VAL A 128 -2.04 16.50 -26.46
CA VAL A 128 -1.02 15.46 -26.18
C VAL A 128 -0.74 15.37 -24.68
N ASP A 129 -0.69 16.49 -23.94
CA ASP A 129 -0.37 16.49 -22.51
C ASP A 129 -1.40 15.72 -21.68
N GLU A 130 -2.67 15.79 -22.04
CA GLU A 130 -3.73 15.05 -21.38
C GLU A 130 -3.66 13.55 -21.71
N LEU A 131 -3.34 13.21 -22.97
CA LEU A 131 -3.13 11.82 -23.38
C LEU A 131 -1.93 11.18 -22.68
N GLU A 132 -0.84 11.90 -22.46
CA GLU A 132 0.32 11.38 -21.70
C GLU A 132 -0.07 11.04 -20.25
N LYS A 133 -0.88 11.89 -19.61
CA LYS A 133 -1.41 11.61 -18.27
C LYS A 133 -2.28 10.35 -18.27
N MET A 134 -3.19 10.23 -19.25
CA MET A 134 -4.06 9.05 -19.39
C MET A 134 -3.26 7.76 -19.65
N LYS A 135 -2.21 7.82 -20.48
CA LYS A 135 -1.30 6.68 -20.74
C LYS A 135 -0.55 6.25 -19.48
N THR A 136 -0.03 7.22 -18.72
CA THR A 136 0.71 6.97 -17.49
C THR A 136 -0.17 6.32 -16.42
N GLU A 137 -1.41 6.80 -16.28
CA GLU A 137 -2.40 6.21 -15.38
C GLU A 137 -2.74 4.77 -15.78
N LEU A 138 -2.97 4.51 -17.08
CA LEU A 138 -3.29 3.18 -17.58
C LEU A 138 -2.14 2.19 -17.37
N LEU A 139 -0.89 2.61 -17.59
CA LEU A 139 0.29 1.79 -17.32
C LEU A 139 0.42 1.47 -15.83
N ARG A 140 0.18 2.45 -14.95
CA ARG A 140 0.20 2.22 -13.51
C ARG A 140 -0.81 1.16 -13.09
N LEU A 141 -2.05 1.25 -13.59
CA LEU A 141 -3.09 0.25 -13.34
C LEU A 141 -2.68 -1.14 -13.83
N ARG A 142 -2.09 -1.24 -15.02
CA ARG A 142 -1.56 -2.49 -15.57
C ARG A 142 -0.47 -3.09 -14.68
N PHE A 143 0.50 -2.28 -14.24
CA PHE A 143 1.58 -2.75 -13.38
C PHE A 143 1.04 -3.24 -12.03
N ASP A 144 0.08 -2.52 -11.45
CA ASP A 144 -0.59 -2.94 -10.21
C ASP A 144 -1.35 -4.26 -10.39
N GLU A 145 -2.06 -4.45 -11.51
CA GLU A 145 -2.72 -5.71 -11.86
C GLU A 145 -1.73 -6.85 -12.10
N GLN A 146 -0.61 -6.58 -12.78
CA GLN A 146 0.41 -7.57 -13.06
C GLN A 146 1.13 -8.01 -11.78
N VAL A 147 1.46 -7.08 -10.88
CA VAL A 147 1.99 -7.38 -9.55
C VAL A 147 0.99 -8.20 -8.72
N ARG A 148 -0.31 -7.88 -8.78
CA ARG A 148 -1.35 -8.68 -8.12
C ARG A 148 -1.48 -10.08 -8.73
N SER A 149 -1.41 -10.20 -10.05
CA SER A 149 -1.49 -11.47 -10.78
C SER A 149 -0.27 -12.35 -10.52
N GLU A 150 0.93 -11.77 -10.51
CA GLU A 150 2.17 -12.47 -10.11
C GLU A 150 2.11 -12.90 -8.65
N LYS A 151 1.71 -12.02 -7.72
CA LYS A 151 1.48 -12.40 -6.33
C LYS A 151 0.46 -13.54 -6.19
N ARG A 152 -0.60 -13.55 -7.00
CA ARG A 152 -1.57 -14.66 -7.07
C ARG A 152 -1.00 -15.92 -7.71
N LYS A 153 -0.14 -15.82 -8.73
CA LYS A 153 0.52 -16.97 -9.36
C LYS A 153 1.56 -17.59 -8.43
N THR A 154 2.37 -16.79 -7.75
CA THR A 154 3.32 -17.25 -6.73
C THR A 154 2.59 -17.87 -5.53
N ALA A 155 1.39 -17.37 -5.19
CA ALA A 155 0.51 -18.01 -4.21
C ALA A 155 -0.21 -19.27 -4.78
N GLY A 156 -0.48 -19.31 -6.08
CA GLY A 156 -1.20 -20.39 -6.77
C GLY A 156 -0.33 -21.60 -7.13
N THR A 157 0.96 -21.41 -7.40
CA THR A 157 1.94 -22.50 -7.55
C THR A 157 2.19 -23.24 -6.23
N ALA A 158 1.76 -22.70 -5.09
CA ALA A 158 1.73 -23.42 -3.82
C ALA A 158 0.48 -24.34 -3.67
N ILE A 159 -0.55 -24.17 -4.50
CA ILE A 159 -1.83 -24.90 -4.40
C ILE A 159 -1.93 -26.01 -5.45
N GLU A 160 -1.37 -25.82 -6.65
CA GLU A 160 -1.22 -26.92 -7.63
C GLU A 160 0.09 -27.70 -7.42
N SER A 161 0.28 -28.15 -6.19
CA SER A 161 1.08 -29.34 -5.95
C SER A 161 0.36 -30.48 -6.64
N ALA A 162 1.05 -31.19 -7.53
CA ALA A 162 0.64 -32.54 -7.92
C ALA A 162 0.41 -33.33 -6.62
N THR A 163 -0.84 -33.48 -6.21
CA THR A 163 -1.20 -34.20 -4.99
C THR A 163 -0.54 -35.56 -5.09
N ALA A 164 0.44 -35.82 -4.21
CA ALA A 164 0.98 -37.16 -4.03
C ALA A 164 -0.22 -38.10 -3.88
N SER A 165 -0.38 -39.05 -4.81
CA SER A 165 -1.50 -39.97 -4.79
C SER A 165 -1.52 -40.70 -3.45
N GLY A 166 -2.65 -40.64 -2.73
CA GLY A 166 -2.82 -41.30 -1.43
C GLY A 166 -2.82 -40.38 -0.20
N LEU A 167 -2.69 -39.05 -0.34
CA LEU A 167 -2.95 -38.15 0.80
C LEU A 167 -4.46 -38.10 1.11
N LYS A 168 -4.82 -38.42 2.36
CA LYS A 168 -6.19 -38.28 2.84
C LYS A 168 -6.55 -36.79 2.95
N PRO A 169 -7.80 -36.40 2.61
CA PRO A 169 -8.30 -35.05 2.86
C PRO A 169 -8.05 -34.63 4.31
N TRP A 170 -7.73 -33.35 4.55
CA TRP A 170 -7.45 -32.86 5.91
C TRP A 170 -8.57 -33.19 6.91
N ARG A 171 -9.82 -33.24 6.44
CA ARG A 171 -11.01 -33.60 7.24
C ARG A 171 -10.98 -35.03 7.79
N GLU A 172 -10.18 -35.92 7.18
CA GLU A 172 -10.01 -37.31 7.62
C GLU A 172 -8.81 -37.51 8.54
N VAL A 173 -7.92 -36.51 8.66
CA VAL A 173 -6.67 -36.61 9.44
C VAL A 173 -6.54 -35.55 10.53
N VAL A 174 -7.41 -34.55 10.53
CA VAL A 174 -7.47 -33.49 11.54
C VAL A 174 -8.86 -33.47 12.16
N THR A 175 -8.91 -33.55 13.49
CA THR A 175 -10.11 -33.27 14.27
C THR A 175 -10.17 -31.76 14.52
N PRO A 176 -11.21 -31.04 14.04
CA PRO A 176 -11.37 -29.62 14.34
C PRO A 176 -11.44 -29.37 15.85
N HIS A 177 -11.00 -28.21 16.30
CA HIS A 177 -11.12 -27.82 17.70
C HIS A 177 -12.60 -27.81 18.14
N PRO A 178 -12.94 -28.16 19.40
CA PRO A 178 -14.33 -28.36 19.82
C PRO A 178 -15.27 -27.19 19.56
N ASP A 179 -14.80 -25.95 19.63
CA ASP A 179 -15.54 -24.72 19.32
C ASP A 179 -15.95 -24.63 17.83
N VAL A 180 -15.04 -24.95 16.92
CA VAL A 180 -15.27 -25.02 15.47
C VAL A 180 -16.17 -26.20 15.14
N ALA A 181 -15.94 -27.34 15.77
CA ALA A 181 -16.75 -28.55 15.59
C ALA A 181 -18.19 -28.37 16.09
N ALA A 182 -18.39 -27.64 17.19
CA ALA A 182 -19.70 -27.36 17.78
C ALA A 182 -20.40 -26.13 17.17
N GLY A 183 -19.73 -25.37 16.29
CA GLY A 183 -20.28 -24.13 15.71
C GLY A 183 -20.44 -22.99 16.70
N LEU A 184 -19.75 -23.05 17.85
CA LEU A 184 -19.82 -22.05 18.93
C LEU A 184 -18.74 -20.95 18.79
N TYR A 185 -17.99 -20.95 17.68
CA TYR A 185 -16.88 -20.03 17.46
C TYR A 185 -17.34 -18.57 17.36
N GLN A 186 -16.72 -17.67 18.14
CA GLN A 186 -16.91 -16.24 17.99
C GLN A 186 -15.72 -15.61 17.24
N GLN A 187 -15.97 -14.86 16.17
CA GLN A 187 -14.91 -14.19 15.41
C GLN A 187 -14.01 -13.28 16.27
N ALA A 188 -14.55 -12.73 17.36
CA ALA A 188 -13.81 -11.89 18.30
C ALA A 188 -12.72 -12.65 19.07
N GLU A 189 -12.86 -13.96 19.27
CA GLU A 189 -11.90 -14.80 20.02
C GLU A 189 -10.60 -15.07 19.23
N PHE A 190 -10.54 -14.76 17.93
CA PHE A 190 -9.36 -15.01 17.08
C PHE A 190 -8.54 -13.75 16.77
N ALA A 191 -8.95 -12.59 17.28
CA ALA A 191 -8.20 -11.36 17.10
C ALA A 191 -7.14 -11.24 18.20
N ALA A 192 -5.88 -11.45 17.84
CA ALA A 192 -4.76 -11.17 18.73
C ALA A 192 -4.78 -9.70 19.17
N ASP A 193 -4.82 -9.46 20.48
CA ASP A 193 -4.79 -8.12 21.08
C ASP A 193 -3.58 -8.00 22.02
N LEU A 194 -2.55 -7.30 21.56
CA LEU A 194 -1.31 -7.09 22.33
C LEU A 194 -1.56 -6.32 23.64
N TRP A 195 -2.54 -5.43 23.67
CA TRP A 195 -2.85 -4.63 24.86
C TRP A 195 -3.51 -5.48 25.95
N GLN A 196 -4.50 -6.32 25.59
CA GLN A 196 -5.12 -7.24 26.55
C GLN A 196 -4.08 -8.18 27.15
N VAL A 197 -3.21 -8.77 26.32
CA VAL A 197 -2.14 -9.65 26.80
C VAL A 197 -1.16 -8.91 27.70
N HIS A 198 -0.83 -7.64 27.38
CA HIS A 198 0.01 -6.81 28.23
C HIS A 198 -0.61 -6.56 29.62
N LEU A 199 -1.93 -6.35 29.70
CA LEU A 199 -2.67 -6.19 30.95
C LEU A 199 -2.93 -7.52 31.70
N GLY A 200 -2.59 -8.66 31.11
CA GLY A 200 -2.89 -9.98 31.68
C GLY A 200 -4.36 -10.41 31.51
N GLU A 201 -5.06 -9.78 30.58
CA GLU A 201 -6.43 -10.05 30.17
C GLU A 201 -6.46 -10.94 28.91
N GLY A 202 -7.67 -11.33 28.48
CA GLY A 202 -7.88 -12.15 27.29
C GLY A 202 -7.85 -13.67 27.56
N SER A 203 -7.97 -14.46 26.49
CA SER A 203 -7.94 -15.93 26.58
C SER A 203 -6.52 -16.45 26.84
N ASP A 204 -6.43 -17.60 27.50
CA ASP A 204 -5.14 -18.24 27.80
C ASP A 204 -4.35 -18.56 26.52
N GLU A 205 -5.03 -18.75 25.39
CA GLU A 205 -4.40 -19.02 24.09
C GLU A 205 -3.49 -17.89 23.59
N TYR A 206 -3.79 -16.64 23.98
CA TYR A 206 -2.95 -15.49 23.68
C TYR A 206 -2.16 -15.01 24.88
N ARG A 207 -2.62 -15.27 26.11
CA ARG A 207 -2.00 -14.77 27.34
C ARG A 207 -0.87 -15.67 27.85
N ASP A 208 -1.05 -16.98 27.82
CA ASP A 208 -0.05 -17.93 28.31
C ASP A 208 1.01 -18.20 27.23
N PRO A 209 2.31 -17.97 27.52
CA PRO A 209 3.38 -18.18 26.54
C PRO A 209 3.45 -19.61 25.99
N VAL A 210 3.21 -20.62 26.84
CA VAL A 210 3.32 -22.03 26.45
C VAL A 210 2.18 -22.39 25.50
N GLU A 211 0.95 -22.01 25.85
CA GLU A 211 -0.23 -22.24 25.01
C GLU A 211 -0.16 -21.47 23.69
N PHE A 212 0.30 -20.22 23.73
CA PHE A 212 0.51 -19.40 22.54
C PHE A 212 1.45 -20.09 21.55
N PHE A 213 2.64 -20.51 22.00
CA PHE A 213 3.60 -21.19 21.13
C PHE A 213 3.13 -22.59 20.71
N ARG A 214 2.40 -23.32 21.56
CA ARG A 214 1.80 -24.63 21.20
C ARG A 214 0.86 -24.54 20.00
N ARG A 215 0.17 -23.41 19.85
CA ARG A 215 -0.77 -23.15 18.73
C ARG A 215 -0.14 -22.37 17.58
N THR A 216 1.08 -21.86 17.75
CA THR A 216 1.75 -21.02 16.77
C THR A 216 2.66 -21.86 15.89
N HIS A 217 2.36 -21.88 14.59
CA HIS A 217 3.30 -22.43 13.62
C HIS A 217 4.41 -21.42 13.31
N LEU A 218 5.66 -21.79 13.58
CA LEU A 218 6.83 -20.95 13.32
C LEU A 218 7.16 -20.88 11.82
N THR A 219 6.52 -19.93 11.13
CA THR A 219 6.87 -19.60 9.74
C THR A 219 8.31 -19.10 9.63
N ALA A 220 8.90 -19.18 8.43
CA ALA A 220 10.26 -18.69 8.20
C ALA A 220 10.44 -17.20 8.59
N SER A 221 9.43 -16.36 8.32
CA SER A 221 9.45 -14.94 8.68
C SER A 221 9.37 -14.72 10.19
N LEU A 222 8.48 -15.44 10.88
CA LEU A 222 8.37 -15.35 12.34
C LEU A 222 9.65 -15.83 13.01
N LYS A 223 10.21 -16.95 12.54
CA LYS A 223 11.50 -17.47 13.02
C LYS A 223 12.62 -16.44 12.86
N ALA A 224 12.71 -15.78 11.71
CA ALA A 224 13.72 -14.75 11.47
C ALA A 224 13.58 -13.56 12.42
N ILE A 225 12.34 -13.10 12.68
CA ILE A 225 12.05 -12.03 13.64
C ILE A 225 12.48 -12.42 15.06
N LEU A 226 12.14 -13.64 15.51
CA LEU A 226 12.54 -14.14 16.83
C LEU A 226 14.07 -14.23 16.97
N ILE A 227 14.76 -14.78 15.96
CA ILE A 227 16.23 -14.85 15.94
C ILE A 227 16.85 -13.44 16.01
N GLY A 228 16.33 -12.50 15.22
CA GLY A 228 16.79 -11.11 15.22
C GLY A 228 16.64 -10.46 16.60
N GLY A 229 15.47 -10.63 17.23
CA GLY A 229 15.21 -10.15 18.59
C GLY A 229 16.16 -10.74 19.63
N ILE A 230 16.39 -12.06 19.59
CA ILE A 230 17.35 -12.74 20.47
C ILE A 230 18.77 -12.18 20.29
N ARG A 231 19.23 -12.03 19.04
CA ARG A 231 20.57 -11.51 18.77
C ARG A 231 20.73 -10.07 19.24
N ARG A 232 19.76 -9.19 18.95
CA ARG A 232 19.84 -7.77 19.34
C ARG A 232 19.85 -7.62 20.85
N LEU A 233 18.87 -8.22 21.53
CA LEU A 233 18.74 -8.11 22.98
C LEU A 233 19.86 -8.84 23.72
N GLY A 234 20.42 -9.90 23.12
CA GLY A 234 21.59 -10.61 23.63
C GLY A 234 22.94 -9.93 23.34
N GLY A 235 22.97 -8.75 22.69
CA GLY A 235 24.20 -8.01 22.41
C GLY A 235 25.06 -8.60 21.29
N ARG A 236 24.47 -9.36 20.36
CA ARG A 236 25.17 -10.12 19.30
C ARG A 236 24.89 -9.62 17.89
N GLY A 237 24.56 -8.33 17.77
CA GLY A 237 24.12 -7.70 16.53
C GLY A 237 22.64 -7.94 16.24
N GLY A 238 22.18 -7.54 15.06
CA GLY A 238 20.76 -7.51 14.70
C GLY A 238 20.21 -6.09 14.67
N ASP A 239 19.07 -5.92 13.99
CA ASP A 239 18.50 -4.61 13.72
C ASP A 239 17.91 -3.99 15.00
N PRO A 240 18.25 -2.72 15.34
CA PRO A 240 17.71 -2.03 16.50
C PRO A 240 16.23 -1.64 16.34
N VAL A 241 15.78 -1.49 15.10
CA VAL A 241 14.43 -1.06 14.74
C VAL A 241 13.95 -1.96 13.60
N VAL A 242 12.82 -2.64 13.82
CA VAL A 242 12.22 -3.54 12.83
C VAL A 242 10.82 -3.04 12.50
N GLN A 243 10.60 -2.69 11.23
CA GLN A 243 9.26 -2.36 10.73
C GLN A 243 8.56 -3.63 10.24
N LEU A 244 7.47 -4.01 10.90
CA LEU A 244 6.65 -5.15 10.46
C LEU A 244 5.77 -4.75 9.26
N GLN A 245 6.26 -5.02 8.06
CA GLN A 245 5.50 -4.81 6.82
C GLN A 245 4.71 -6.07 6.47
N THR A 246 3.43 -6.11 6.86
CA THR A 246 2.48 -7.10 6.35
C THR A 246 1.22 -6.40 5.87
N ASN A 247 0.53 -7.02 4.91
CA ASN A 247 -0.82 -6.61 4.54
C ASN A 247 -1.79 -6.81 5.74
N PHE A 248 -2.99 -6.23 5.67
CA PHE A 248 -4.06 -6.43 6.65
C PHE A 248 -4.28 -7.93 6.93
N GLY A 249 -4.39 -8.31 8.20
CA GLY A 249 -4.53 -9.71 8.63
C GLY A 249 -3.25 -10.55 8.53
N GLY A 250 -2.10 -9.96 8.16
CA GLY A 250 -0.83 -10.67 7.93
C GLY A 250 -0.04 -11.05 9.19
N GLY A 251 -0.62 -10.97 10.39
CA GLY A 251 0.02 -11.47 11.61
C GLY A 251 1.03 -10.54 12.29
N LYS A 252 0.94 -9.21 12.12
CA LYS A 252 1.80 -8.24 12.85
C LYS A 252 1.67 -8.37 14.36
N THR A 253 0.45 -8.26 14.88
CA THR A 253 0.16 -8.35 16.31
C THR A 253 0.54 -9.72 16.86
N HIS A 254 0.35 -10.78 16.06
CA HIS A 254 0.81 -12.13 16.42
C HIS A 254 2.34 -12.23 16.49
N SER A 255 3.09 -11.64 15.54
CA SER A 255 4.55 -11.56 15.61
C SER A 255 5.05 -10.77 16.82
N MET A 256 4.37 -9.68 17.17
CA MET A 256 4.68 -8.90 18.37
C MET A 256 4.41 -9.68 19.65
N LEU A 257 3.30 -10.42 19.72
CA LEU A 257 3.01 -11.33 20.83
C LEU A 257 4.06 -12.44 20.97
N ALA A 258 4.53 -13.00 19.86
CA ALA A 258 5.60 -14.00 19.90
C ALA A 258 6.89 -13.45 20.52
N LEU A 259 7.31 -12.23 20.15
CA LEU A 259 8.43 -11.54 20.79
C LEU A 259 8.13 -11.22 22.26
N TYR A 260 6.94 -10.73 22.57
CA TYR A 260 6.50 -10.43 23.94
C TYR A 260 6.61 -11.66 24.85
N HIS A 261 6.15 -12.81 24.38
CA HIS A 261 6.14 -14.08 25.10
C HIS A 261 7.52 -14.72 25.19
N LEU A 262 8.33 -14.61 24.14
CA LEU A 262 9.71 -15.11 24.16
C LEU A 262 10.53 -14.47 25.30
N PHE A 263 10.27 -13.19 25.59
CA PHE A 263 10.94 -12.45 26.66
C PHE A 263 10.09 -12.33 27.94
N SER A 264 9.14 -13.24 28.16
CA SER A 264 8.28 -13.27 29.36
C SER A 264 8.96 -13.81 30.62
N GLY A 265 10.08 -14.52 30.46
CA GLY A 265 10.77 -15.23 31.54
C GLY A 265 10.50 -16.73 31.58
N VAL A 266 9.53 -17.23 30.80
CA VAL A 266 9.33 -18.67 30.57
C VAL A 266 10.57 -19.26 29.87
N ARG A 267 11.00 -20.47 30.25
CA ARG A 267 12.20 -21.05 29.64
C ARG A 267 11.91 -21.43 28.18
N PRO A 268 12.82 -21.15 27.24
CA PRO A 268 12.62 -21.52 25.84
C PRO A 268 12.35 -23.01 25.59
N SER A 269 12.82 -23.88 26.48
CA SER A 269 12.55 -25.33 26.44
C SER A 269 11.09 -25.70 26.70
N GLU A 270 10.30 -24.79 27.28
CA GLU A 270 8.87 -24.97 27.55
C GLU A 270 8.02 -24.45 26.39
N LEU A 271 8.62 -23.75 25.43
CA LEU A 271 7.95 -23.17 24.27
C LEU A 271 8.10 -24.11 23.07
N ALA A 272 7.00 -24.44 22.40
CA ALA A 272 7.02 -25.34 21.25
C ALA A 272 7.91 -24.81 20.11
N ASP A 273 8.63 -25.72 19.44
CA ASP A 273 9.50 -25.46 18.29
C ASP A 273 10.64 -24.42 18.50
N MET A 274 10.89 -24.00 19.74
CA MET A 274 11.90 -22.99 20.06
C MET A 274 13.34 -23.49 20.08
N GLU A 275 13.56 -24.81 20.12
CA GLU A 275 14.92 -25.40 20.11
C GLU A 275 15.71 -24.96 18.87
N ALA A 276 15.10 -25.03 17.69
CA ALA A 276 15.73 -24.65 16.43
C ALA A 276 16.02 -23.14 16.37
N VAL A 277 15.13 -22.32 16.92
CA VAL A 277 15.28 -20.86 17.00
C VAL A 277 16.46 -20.51 17.92
N MET A 278 16.50 -21.10 19.10
CA MET A 278 17.58 -20.89 20.07
C MET A 278 18.93 -21.35 19.52
N LYS A 279 19.00 -22.52 18.89
CA LYS A 279 20.23 -23.03 18.27
C LYS A 279 20.78 -22.08 17.22
N GLU A 280 19.92 -21.54 16.36
CA GLU A 280 20.31 -20.63 15.27
C GLU A 280 20.65 -19.21 15.77
N ALA A 281 19.94 -18.73 16.80
CA ALA A 281 20.21 -17.42 17.39
C ALA A 281 21.51 -17.40 18.22
N PHE A 282 21.86 -18.53 18.84
CA PHE A 282 23.03 -18.68 19.70
C PHE A 282 24.20 -19.45 19.04
N VAL A 283 24.30 -19.49 17.72
CA VAL A 283 25.45 -20.11 17.03
C VAL A 283 26.76 -19.51 17.56
N GLY A 284 27.67 -20.38 18.01
CA GLY A 284 28.98 -19.99 18.55
C GLY A 284 28.97 -19.50 20.01
N ALA A 285 27.84 -19.63 20.72
CA ALA A 285 27.74 -19.27 22.13
C ALA A 285 28.16 -20.40 23.06
N GLU A 286 28.96 -20.09 24.08
CA GLU A 286 29.29 -21.05 25.14
C GLU A 286 28.10 -21.32 26.07
N THR A 287 27.30 -20.28 26.36
CA THR A 287 26.12 -20.39 27.24
C THR A 287 24.89 -19.72 26.59
N PRO A 288 24.00 -20.49 25.94
CA PRO A 288 22.81 -19.93 25.33
C PRO A 288 21.76 -19.59 26.39
N ARG A 289 21.59 -18.30 26.67
CA ARG A 289 20.58 -17.81 27.63
C ARG A 289 19.95 -16.52 27.12
N LEU A 290 18.63 -16.44 27.21
CA LEU A 290 17.93 -15.17 26.97
C LEU A 290 18.23 -14.18 28.09
N PRO A 291 18.53 -12.91 27.77
CA PRO A 291 18.66 -11.87 28.78
C PRO A 291 17.30 -11.61 29.43
N THR A 292 17.32 -11.06 30.64
CA THR A 292 16.13 -10.42 31.21
C THR A 292 15.88 -9.13 30.44
N VAL A 293 14.68 -8.99 29.88
CA VAL A 293 14.31 -7.87 29.00
C VAL A 293 13.08 -7.19 29.58
N ARG A 294 13.13 -5.85 29.67
CA ARG A 294 11.94 -5.06 29.97
C ARG A 294 11.08 -4.93 28.73
N ARG A 295 9.78 -5.20 28.85
CA ARG A 295 8.85 -5.18 27.71
C ARG A 295 7.97 -3.94 27.84
N VAL A 296 8.01 -3.08 26.83
CA VAL A 296 7.15 -1.90 26.70
C VAL A 296 6.17 -2.16 25.57
N VAL A 297 4.89 -1.85 25.80
CA VAL A 297 3.79 -2.03 24.85
C VAL A 297 3.06 -0.70 24.69
N LEU A 298 3.10 -0.15 23.48
CA LEU A 298 2.40 1.07 23.09
C LEU A 298 1.38 0.72 22.00
N VAL A 299 0.09 0.84 22.30
CA VAL A 299 -0.98 0.49 21.36
C VAL A 299 -1.86 1.72 21.10
N GLY A 300 -1.78 2.25 19.87
CA GLY A 300 -2.30 3.58 19.55
C GLY A 300 -3.82 3.73 19.53
N ASN A 301 -4.58 2.63 19.44
CA ASN A 301 -6.04 2.64 19.60
C ASN A 301 -6.50 2.40 21.05
N ARG A 302 -5.56 2.17 21.98
CA ARG A 302 -5.84 1.94 23.41
C ARG A 302 -5.39 3.11 24.28
N ILE A 303 -4.28 3.75 23.94
CA ILE A 303 -3.79 4.94 24.64
C ILE A 303 -4.51 6.18 24.08
N SER A 304 -5.17 6.95 24.94
CA SER A 304 -5.89 8.16 24.53
C SER A 304 -4.95 9.35 24.42
N PRO A 305 -4.93 10.10 23.30
CA PRO A 305 -4.16 11.33 23.20
C PRO A 305 -4.78 12.51 23.96
N GLY A 306 -6.07 12.46 24.28
CA GLY A 306 -6.80 13.55 24.94
C GLY A 306 -6.95 13.40 26.45
N ASN A 307 -6.84 12.17 26.97
CA ASN A 307 -7.18 11.86 28.35
C ASN A 307 -5.97 11.25 29.08
N PRO A 308 -5.35 12.00 30.01
CA PRO A 308 -4.29 11.47 30.85
C PRO A 308 -4.76 10.26 31.67
N VAL A 309 -3.86 9.30 31.88
CA VAL A 309 -4.12 8.09 32.67
C VAL A 309 -3.34 8.17 33.98
N THR A 310 -4.04 7.98 35.10
CA THR A 310 -3.39 7.82 36.41
C THR A 310 -3.04 6.35 36.63
N LYS A 311 -1.77 6.07 36.84
CA LYS A 311 -1.23 4.73 37.11
C LYS A 311 -1.42 4.34 38.58
N ASP A 312 -1.26 3.05 38.88
CA ASP A 312 -1.43 2.51 40.25
C ASP A 312 -0.50 3.15 41.28
N ASP A 313 0.68 3.61 40.84
CA ASP A 313 1.62 4.33 41.71
C ASP A 313 1.26 5.82 41.90
N GLY A 314 0.19 6.31 41.26
CA GLY A 314 -0.28 7.69 41.27
C GLY A 314 0.39 8.60 40.23
N THR A 315 1.22 8.06 39.33
CA THR A 315 1.82 8.82 38.23
C THR A 315 0.76 9.15 37.18
N VAL A 316 0.65 10.42 36.78
CA VAL A 316 -0.28 10.85 35.73
C VAL A 316 0.47 10.90 34.40
N VAL A 317 0.18 9.98 33.50
CA VAL A 317 0.82 9.85 32.20
C VAL A 317 -0.07 10.47 31.12
N ARG A 318 0.49 11.29 30.24
CA ARG A 318 -0.24 12.04 29.20
C ARG A 318 0.11 11.61 27.79
N THR A 319 1.34 11.15 27.57
CA THR A 319 1.91 10.96 26.22
C THR A 319 2.46 9.55 26.01
N LEU A 320 2.75 9.18 24.76
CA LEU A 320 3.40 7.91 24.44
C LEU A 320 4.82 7.78 25.05
N TRP A 321 5.57 8.88 25.13
CA TRP A 321 6.89 8.86 25.79
C TRP A 321 6.78 8.76 27.31
N GLY A 322 5.77 9.42 27.91
CA GLY A 322 5.43 9.24 29.31
C GLY A 322 5.09 7.79 29.64
N GLU A 323 4.26 7.16 28.81
CA GLU A 323 3.88 5.75 28.93
C GLU A 323 5.11 4.84 28.81
N LEU A 324 5.96 5.09 27.82
CA LEU A 324 7.20 4.35 27.61
C LEU A 324 8.11 4.43 28.84
N ALA A 325 8.38 5.63 29.37
CA ALA A 325 9.25 5.77 30.53
C ALA A 325 8.65 5.11 31.78
N TRP A 326 7.35 5.26 32.00
CA TRP A 326 6.68 4.61 33.12
C TRP A 326 6.74 3.08 33.00
N GLN A 327 6.54 2.50 31.82
CA GLN A 327 6.69 1.05 31.64
C GLN A 327 8.14 0.57 31.78
N LEU A 328 9.14 1.40 31.44
CA LEU A 328 10.56 1.05 31.61
C LEU A 328 11.01 1.01 33.08
N GLY A 329 10.56 1.95 33.91
CA GLY A 329 11.11 2.11 35.26
C GLY A 329 10.16 2.72 36.30
N GLY A 330 8.86 2.68 36.03
CA GLY A 330 7.81 3.24 36.88
C GLY A 330 7.97 4.74 37.08
N ARG A 331 7.47 5.23 38.23
CA ARG A 331 7.62 6.62 38.67
C ARG A 331 9.05 7.16 38.57
N LYS A 332 10.09 6.37 38.84
CA LYS A 332 11.49 6.85 38.82
C LYS A 332 11.94 7.23 37.41
N ALA A 333 11.63 6.40 36.42
CA ALA A 333 11.95 6.70 35.03
C ALA A 333 11.06 7.84 34.49
N TYR A 334 9.76 7.82 34.78
CA TYR A 334 8.83 8.89 34.40
C TYR A 334 9.28 10.25 34.92
N ALA A 335 9.74 10.33 36.18
CA ALA A 335 10.17 11.59 36.80
C ALA A 335 11.26 12.33 36.00
N ARG A 336 12.06 11.61 35.21
CA ARG A 336 13.11 12.20 34.36
C ARG A 336 12.55 12.96 33.15
N ILE A 337 11.35 12.62 32.70
CA ILE A 337 10.68 13.20 31.53
C ILE A 337 9.31 13.82 31.90
N ALA A 338 9.02 14.00 33.19
CA ALA A 338 7.71 14.46 33.66
C ALA A 338 7.34 15.83 33.07
N ALA A 339 8.32 16.74 32.97
CA ALA A 339 8.10 18.04 32.34
C ALA A 339 7.80 17.93 30.83
N ASP A 340 8.38 16.96 30.14
CA ASP A 340 8.16 16.71 28.71
C ASP A 340 6.79 16.06 28.45
N ASP A 341 6.36 15.15 29.33
CA ASP A 341 5.01 14.58 29.35
C ASP A 341 3.95 15.65 29.65
N GLU A 342 4.17 16.51 30.64
CA GLU A 342 3.26 17.61 31.00
C GLU A 342 3.09 18.66 29.91
N LYS A 343 4.19 18.99 29.21
CA LYS A 343 4.20 19.99 28.13
C LYS A 343 3.94 19.38 26.75
N ALA A 344 3.69 18.08 26.70
CA ALA A 344 3.46 17.35 25.47
C ALA A 344 4.55 17.59 24.39
N THR A 345 5.81 17.63 24.80
CA THR A 345 6.98 17.80 23.92
C THR A 345 7.92 16.60 23.96
N SER A 346 8.69 16.39 22.88
CA SER A 346 9.60 15.24 22.78
C SER A 346 10.75 15.35 23.80
N PRO A 347 11.07 14.28 24.56
CA PRO A 347 12.01 14.33 25.70
C PRO A 347 13.50 14.47 25.33
N GLY A 348 13.83 14.57 24.04
CA GLY A 348 15.21 14.68 23.58
C GLY A 348 16.13 13.55 24.07
N ASP A 349 17.40 13.86 24.35
CA ASP A 349 18.44 12.87 24.67
C ASP A 349 18.15 12.06 25.96
N VAL A 350 17.26 12.56 26.82
CA VAL A 350 16.82 11.84 28.03
C VAL A 350 16.20 10.49 27.68
N LEU A 351 15.56 10.36 26.51
CA LEU A 351 15.01 9.08 26.05
C LEU A 351 16.10 8.02 25.86
N ARG A 352 17.23 8.40 25.24
CA ARG A 352 18.39 7.51 25.08
C ARG A 352 18.95 7.11 26.43
N GLU A 353 19.10 8.05 27.35
CA GLU A 353 19.60 7.79 28.70
C GLU A 353 18.68 6.82 29.47
N LEU A 354 17.36 6.94 29.31
CA LEU A 354 16.40 5.98 29.87
C LEU A 354 16.55 4.59 29.25
N ILE A 355 16.65 4.48 27.93
CA ILE A 355 16.83 3.19 27.24
C ILE A 355 18.15 2.52 27.69
N VAL A 356 19.21 3.29 27.89
CA VAL A 356 20.49 2.77 28.40
C VAL A 356 20.39 2.34 29.87
N GLU A 357 19.79 3.15 30.75
CA GLU A 357 19.66 2.84 32.18
C GLU A 357 18.75 1.62 32.43
N TYR A 358 17.65 1.51 31.68
CA TYR A 358 16.63 0.47 31.86
C TYR A 358 16.71 -0.65 30.81
N GLY A 359 17.76 -0.67 29.98
CA GLY A 359 18.02 -1.74 29.02
C GLY A 359 18.51 -3.04 29.66
N PRO A 360 18.49 -4.17 28.93
CA PRO A 360 17.89 -4.36 27.62
C PRO A 360 16.35 -4.24 27.66
N CYS A 361 15.76 -3.61 26.65
CA CYS A 361 14.31 -3.46 26.54
C CYS A 361 13.79 -3.78 25.14
N LEU A 362 12.62 -4.40 25.08
CA LEU A 362 11.83 -4.65 23.88
C LEU A 362 10.67 -3.66 23.88
N ILE A 363 10.62 -2.77 22.89
CA ILE A 363 9.55 -1.77 22.73
C ILE A 363 8.68 -2.21 21.55
N LEU A 364 7.44 -2.60 21.83
CA LEU A 364 6.45 -3.04 20.85
C LEU A 364 5.44 -1.93 20.65
N ILE A 365 5.27 -1.51 19.39
CA ILE A 365 4.38 -0.42 19.03
C ILE A 365 3.39 -0.91 17.99
N ASP A 366 2.12 -0.93 18.35
CA ASP A 366 1.01 -1.27 17.46
C ASP A 366 0.13 -0.05 17.21
N GLU A 367 -0.43 0.05 16.01
CA GLU A 367 -1.38 1.11 15.63
C GLU A 367 -0.92 2.56 15.94
N TRP A 368 0.39 2.87 15.89
CA TRP A 368 0.90 4.25 16.12
C TRP A 368 0.20 5.26 15.22
N VAL A 369 0.07 4.97 13.93
CA VAL A 369 -0.61 5.87 12.99
C VAL A 369 -2.05 6.17 13.43
N ALA A 370 -2.76 5.23 14.06
CA ALA A 370 -4.09 5.46 14.60
C ALA A 370 -4.09 6.45 15.78
N TYR A 371 -3.06 6.41 16.63
CA TYR A 371 -2.86 7.43 17.68
C TYR A 371 -2.56 8.80 17.06
N ALA A 372 -1.57 8.88 16.18
CA ALA A 372 -1.12 10.14 15.60
C ALA A 372 -2.23 10.85 14.80
N ARG A 373 -3.08 10.10 14.07
CA ARG A 373 -4.22 10.66 13.30
C ARG A 373 -5.29 11.36 14.12
N GLN A 374 -5.32 11.14 15.44
CA GLN A 374 -6.23 11.84 16.35
C GLN A 374 -5.67 13.19 16.81
N LEU A 375 -4.37 13.44 16.60
CA LEU A 375 -3.73 14.72 16.90
C LEU A 375 -3.89 15.66 15.70
N HIS A 376 -4.20 16.91 15.98
CA HIS A 376 -4.33 17.97 14.99
C HIS A 376 -3.20 18.99 15.15
N ASP A 377 -3.13 19.97 14.26
CA ASP A 377 -2.06 20.99 14.26
C ASP A 377 -2.16 21.98 15.44
N GLU A 378 -3.30 22.02 16.11
CA GLU A 378 -3.51 22.83 17.31
C GLU A 378 -3.18 22.01 18.58
N ASP A 379 -2.34 22.55 19.48
CA ASP A 379 -1.89 21.93 20.75
C ASP A 379 -3.01 21.89 21.82
N VAL A 380 -4.15 21.29 21.49
CA VAL A 380 -5.33 21.22 22.37
C VAL A 380 -5.33 19.93 23.21
N LEU A 381 -4.62 18.90 22.77
CA LEU A 381 -4.63 17.57 23.40
C LEU A 381 -3.38 17.33 24.24
N ALA A 382 -3.55 16.58 25.33
CA ALA A 382 -2.47 16.22 26.26
C ALA A 382 -1.32 15.42 25.60
N GLY A 383 -1.62 14.73 24.50
CA GLY A 383 -0.68 13.95 23.70
C GLY A 383 0.20 14.75 22.72
N GLY A 384 0.03 16.08 22.65
CA GLY A 384 0.79 16.99 21.81
C GLY A 384 0.20 17.15 20.41
N SER A 385 1.00 17.61 19.46
CA SER A 385 0.59 17.75 18.05
C SER A 385 1.01 16.55 17.19
N PHE A 386 0.49 16.50 15.97
CA PHE A 386 0.89 15.52 14.97
C PHE A 386 2.40 15.61 14.65
N GLU A 387 2.96 16.82 14.56
CA GLU A 387 4.38 17.06 14.29
C GLU A 387 5.30 16.56 15.41
N THR A 388 4.89 16.70 16.67
CA THR A 388 5.66 16.16 17.81
C THR A 388 5.83 14.64 17.72
N GLN A 389 4.86 13.92 17.14
CA GLN A 389 4.96 12.47 16.96
C GLN A 389 6.06 12.06 15.97
N PHE A 390 6.29 12.82 14.90
CA PHE A 390 7.41 12.54 13.98
C PHE A 390 8.75 12.74 14.67
N THR A 391 8.88 13.82 15.43
CA THR A 391 10.09 14.12 16.21
C THR A 391 10.34 13.01 17.24
N PHE A 392 9.30 12.54 17.94
CA PHE A 392 9.41 11.42 18.87
C PHE A 392 9.78 10.11 18.17
N ALA A 393 9.19 9.80 17.01
CA ALA A 393 9.53 8.60 16.24
C ALA A 393 11.00 8.60 15.78
N GLN A 394 11.48 9.73 15.26
CA GLN A 394 12.88 9.89 14.90
C GLN A 394 13.79 9.69 16.12
N LEU A 395 13.51 10.40 17.22
CA LEU A 395 14.29 10.29 18.46
C LEU A 395 14.32 8.87 19.00
N LEU A 396 13.18 8.17 19.03
CA LEU A 396 13.08 6.80 19.52
C LEU A 396 13.92 5.84 18.68
N THR A 397 13.84 5.96 17.36
CA THR A 397 14.61 5.09 16.44
C THR A 397 16.11 5.40 16.47
N GLU A 398 16.51 6.64 16.69
CA GLU A 398 17.91 7.01 16.90
C GLU A 398 18.43 6.54 18.25
N SER A 399 17.65 6.69 19.32
CA SER A 399 17.99 6.25 20.67
C SER A 399 18.14 4.73 20.79
N ALA A 400 17.47 3.97 19.91
CA ALA A 400 17.54 2.51 19.87
C ALA A 400 18.79 1.96 19.18
N LYS A 401 19.51 2.76 18.39
CA LYS A 401 20.73 2.34 17.66
C LYS A 401 21.88 2.15 18.64
#